data_AF-A0A7V2WZH3-F1
#
_entry.id   AF-A0A7V2WZH3-F1
#
_cell.length_a   1.000
_cell.length_b   1.000
_cell.length_c   1.000
_cell.angle_alpha   90.00
_cell.angle_beta   90.00
_cell.angle_gamma   90.00
#
_symmetry.space_group_name_H-M   'P 1'
#
loop_
_entity.id
_entity.type
_entity.pdbx_description
1 polymer ?
#
loop_
_entity_poly.entity_id
_entity_poly.type
_entity_poly.pdbx_seq_one_letter_code
_entity_poly.pdbx_strand_id
1 'polypeptide(L)' 'MGNEAIARGAWEAGIGVAVAYPGTPSTEIVESFARYPPEEVRAEWATNEKTAFDIATGASFAG' A
#
# COMPACT_ATOMS: atom_id res chain seq x y z
N MET A 1 6.04 -14.90 -3.04
CA MET A 1 6.27 -15.33 -1.64
C MET A 1 6.58 -14.15 -0.71
N GLY A 2 7.68 -13.40 -0.87
CA GLY A 2 8.01 -12.29 0.05
C GLY A 2 7.05 -11.11 0.01
N ASN A 3 6.75 -10.58 -1.18
CA ASN A 3 5.89 -9.41 -1.34
C ASN A 3 4.45 -9.67 -0.88
N GLU A 4 3.92 -10.86 -1.15
CA GLU A 4 2.60 -11.31 -0.66
C GLU A 4 2.57 -11.43 0.87
N ALA A 5 3.67 -11.90 1.49
CA ALA A 5 3.75 -11.98 2.94
C ALA A 5 3.77 -10.59 3.60
N ILE A 6 4.45 -9.61 2.99
CA ILE A 6 4.42 -8.21 3.45
C ILE A 6 3.00 -7.63 3.31
N ALA A 7 2.37 -7.82 2.16
CA ALA A 7 1.00 -7.36 1.94
C ALA A 7 0.01 -7.99 2.93
N ARG A 8 0.16 -9.29 3.19
CA ARG A 8 -0.65 -10.02 4.17
C ARG A 8 -0.46 -9.48 5.58
N GLY A 9 0.79 -9.30 6.01
CA GLY A 9 1.08 -8.74 7.33
C GLY A 9 0.54 -7.33 7.50
N ALA A 10 0.62 -6.48 6.46
CA ALA A 10 0.05 -5.15 6.48
C ALA A 10 -1.48 -5.16 6.66
N TRP A 11 -2.18 -5.99 5.89
CA TRP A 11 -3.64 -6.12 6.00
C TRP A 11 -4.08 -6.70 7.36
N GLU A 12 -3.42 -7.75 7.84
CA GLU A 12 -3.70 -8.32 9.17
C GLU A 12 -3.42 -7.34 10.32
N ALA A 13 -2.50 -6.38 10.12
CA ALA A 13 -2.24 -5.29 11.06
C ALA A 13 -3.26 -4.14 10.99
N GLY A 14 -4.27 -4.23 10.12
CA GLY A 14 -5.31 -3.22 9.95
C GLY A 14 -4.89 -2.00 9.13
N ILE A 15 -3.82 -2.10 8.33
CA ILE A 15 -3.49 -1.03 7.37
C ILE A 15 -4.61 -0.98 6.34
N GLY A 16 -5.24 0.20 6.21
CA GLY A 16 -6.31 0.46 5.24
C GLY A 16 -5.84 1.21 4.00
N VAL A 17 -4.63 1.77 3.97
CA VAL A 17 -4.11 2.53 2.82
C VAL A 17 -2.69 2.08 2.47
N ALA A 18 -2.48 1.73 1.21
CA ALA A 18 -1.15 1.50 0.63
C ALA A 18 -0.95 2.35 -0.62
N VAL A 19 0.18 3.04 -0.70
CA VAL A 19 0.53 3.87 -1.86
C VAL A 19 2.00 3.65 -2.22
N ALA A 20 2.29 3.59 -3.52
CA ALA A 20 3.66 3.49 -4.01
C ALA A 20 3.85 4.22 -5.35
N TYR A 21 5.11 4.37 -5.75
CA TYR A 21 5.49 4.69 -7.12
C TYR A 21 6.02 3.41 -7.79
N PRO A 22 5.68 3.11 -9.06
CA PRO A 22 6.09 1.87 -9.69
C PRO A 22 7.62 1.68 -9.71
N GLY A 23 8.09 0.54 -9.22
CA GLY A 23 9.50 0.19 -9.18
C GLY A 23 9.71 -1.23 -8.65
N THR A 24 10.37 -2.08 -9.44
CA THR A 24 10.77 -3.41 -8.95
C THR A 24 11.92 -3.24 -7.94
N PRO A 25 11.98 -4.09 -6.90
CA PRO A 25 11.20 -5.31 -6.65
C PRO A 25 9.97 -5.12 -5.73
N SER A 26 9.49 -3.89 -5.51
CA SER A 26 8.43 -3.60 -4.52
C SER A 26 7.03 -3.41 -5.12
N THR A 27 6.90 -3.27 -6.44
CA THR A 27 5.62 -3.10 -7.14
C THR A 27 4.59 -4.15 -6.71
N GLU A 28 5.00 -5.42 -6.62
CA GLU A 28 4.08 -6.53 -6.35
C GLU A 28 3.54 -6.51 -4.91
N ILE A 29 4.12 -5.73 -3.98
CA ILE A 29 3.57 -5.56 -2.63
C ILE A 29 2.24 -4.81 -2.71
N VAL A 30 2.20 -3.67 -3.40
CA VAL A 30 0.97 -2.86 -3.54
C VAL A 30 -0.06 -3.58 -4.41
N GLU A 31 0.36 -4.28 -5.46
CA GLU A 31 -0.54 -5.10 -6.28
C GLU A 31 -1.14 -6.27 -5.50
N SER A 32 -0.37 -6.88 -4.59
CA SER A 32 -0.87 -7.96 -3.72
C SER A 32 -1.83 -7.40 -2.67
N PHE A 33 -1.50 -6.24 -2.08
CA PHE A 33 -2.35 -5.57 -1.10
C PHE A 33 -3.69 -5.12 -1.69
N ALA A 34 -3.71 -4.69 -2.96
CA ALA A 34 -4.92 -4.31 -3.67
C ALA A 34 -5.94 -5.45 -3.87
N ARG A 35 -5.59 -6.70 -3.54
CA ARG A 35 -6.48 -7.87 -3.67
C ARG A 35 -7.32 -8.16 -2.42
N TYR A 36 -7.07 -7.47 -1.31
CA TYR A 36 -7.89 -7.56 -0.10
C TYR A 36 -9.22 -6.81 -0.28
N PRO A 37 -10.23 -7.01 0.59
CA PRO A 37 -11.58 -6.46 0.38
C PRO A 37 -11.56 -4.92 0.17
N PRO A 38 -12.17 -4.40 -0.90
CA PRO A 38 -12.08 -2.97 -1.25
C PRO A 38 -12.76 -2.04 -0.24
N GLU A 39 -13.65 -2.57 0.61
CA GLU A 39 -14.23 -1.88 1.76
C GLU A 39 -13.26 -1.73 2.94
N GLU A 40 -12.19 -2.54 2.98
CA GLU A 40 -11.17 -2.51 4.03
C GLU A 40 -9.88 -1.81 3.60
N VAL A 41 -9.55 -1.85 2.30
CA VAL A 41 -8.27 -1.34 1.78
C VAL A 41 -8.39 -0.41 0.59
N ARG A 42 -7.50 0.57 0.53
CA ARG A 42 -7.28 1.49 -0.60
C ARG A 42 -5.83 1.38 -1.05
N ALA A 43 -5.61 0.91 -2.27
CA ALA A 43 -4.30 0.81 -2.90
C ALA A 43 -4.19 1.78 -4.08
N GLU A 44 -3.15 2.60 -4.15
CA GLU A 44 -2.99 3.56 -5.26
C GLU A 44 -1.54 3.78 -5.70
N TRP A 45 -1.39 4.28 -6.94
CA TRP A 45 -0.10 4.66 -7.50
C TRP A 45 0.06 6.18 -7.48
N ALA A 46 1.19 6.65 -6.96
CA ALA A 46 1.57 8.06 -6.98
C ALA A 46 2.42 8.39 -8.23
N THR A 47 2.62 9.69 -8.48
CA THR A 47 3.44 10.18 -9.60
C THR A 47 4.95 10.03 -9.36
N ASN A 48 5.38 9.95 -8.10
CA ASN A 48 6.76 9.74 -7.67
C ASN A 48 6.78 9.32 -6.18
N GLU A 49 7.94 8.92 -5.68
CA GLU A 49 8.16 8.45 -4.30
C GLU A 49 7.83 9.51 -3.25
N LYS A 50 8.14 10.78 -3.52
CA LYS A 50 7.82 11.88 -2.60
C LYS A 50 6.32 12.04 -2.46
N THR A 51 5.58 12.02 -3.56
CA THR A 51 4.12 12.11 -3.53
C THR A 51 3.51 10.89 -2.84
N ALA A 52 4.06 9.69 -3.05
CA ALA A 52 3.62 8.50 -2.32
C ALA A 52 3.79 8.67 -0.80
N PHE A 53 4.93 9.20 -0.37
CA PHE A 53 5.23 9.45 1.04
C PHE A 53 4.27 10.48 1.66
N ASP A 54 3.99 11.58 0.97
CA ASP A 54 3.05 12.61 1.45
C ASP A 54 1.63 12.03 1.62
N ILE A 55 1.17 11.22 0.67
CA ILE A 55 -0.14 10.56 0.72
C ILE A 55 -0.19 9.61 1.93
N ALA A 56 0.81 8.74 2.09
CA ALA A 56 0.86 7.80 3.20
C ALA A 56 0.88 8.52 4.56
N THR A 57 1.61 9.63 4.65
CA THR A 57 1.67 10.48 5.84
C THR A 57 0.31 11.11 6.14
N GLY A 58 -0.36 11.66 5.12
CA GLY A 58 -1.71 12.21 5.26
C GLY A 58 -2.73 11.17 5.71
N ALA A 59 -2.70 9.97 5.13
CA ALA A 59 -3.55 8.86 5.53
C ALA A 59 -3.32 8.47 7.00
N SER A 60 -2.06 8.39 7.42
CA SER A 60 -1.69 8.04 8.81
C SER A 60 -2.22 9.06 9.84
N PHE A 61 -2.35 10.33 9.46
CA PHE A 61 -2.95 11.35 10.32
C PHE A 61 -4.48 11.35 10.31
N ALA A 62 -5.09 10.90 9.21
CA ALA A 62 -6.54 10.90 9.05
C ALA A 62 -7.23 9.75 9.80
N GLY A 63 -6.53 8.62 9.98
CA GLY A 63 -7.08 7.39 10.57
C GLY A 63 -7.52 6.43 9.48
#